data_AF-A0A1Q7ZP08-F1
#
_entry.id   AF-A0A1Q7ZP08-F1
#
_cell.length_a   1.000
_cell.length_b   1.000
_cell.length_c   1.000
_cell.angle_alpha   90.00
_cell.angle_beta   90.00
_cell.angle_gamma   90.00
#
_symmetry.space_group_name_H-M   'P 1'
#
loop_
_entity.id
_entity.type
_entity.pdbx_description
1 polymer ?
#
loop_
_entity_poly.entity_id
_entity_poly.type
_entity_poly.pdbx_seq_one_letter_code
_entity_poly.pdbx_strand_id
1 'polypeptide(L)'
;MKGTALLLIAFAGACSSAPKPAAVAPAEIPALVAQTEREPRNAALKFRLAATLAAAGRCDSAVVVARAAQSLEADNVRGPLVVGACQEQAGRYDEAIATYQDFAAQHPRARGVAALRARAELALRTSAEQTARQALARETELAQQPPQAATVAVLPVLVSGDSTYRPLSRGLAELITTDLAYIRTLKLLERLQIGVLLDELKLGTSQRAAPATAARVGRLLRAERMVQGTVTIPSTGAGSVRLTASVVTGAGVIWPVAPATGPLPQLLGLEKQVVFGLAAQLGIALTEAERQRILKEGPRNLAAFLAYSRGLEAMDAGDYSRAAFHFGEAARVDPSFRAASQQRQAAQTAPALERAGADPVGSLSAVDALEHGTATVLSATGGVLSSGTLDVLPTPGDVVAQAGGTASGTATTIRHLGPETAGLPSIISVTNGITIIFKRPP
;
A
#
# COMPACT_ATOMS: atom_id res chain seq x y z
N MET A 1 -20.36 -28.76 67.85
CA MET A 1 -20.58 -27.49 67.11
C MET A 1 -20.02 -27.68 65.70
N LYS A 2 -20.81 -27.26 64.71
CA LYS A 2 -20.66 -27.53 63.27
C LYS A 2 -19.43 -26.83 62.69
N GLY A 3 -18.75 -27.47 61.74
CA GLY A 3 -17.70 -26.88 60.92
C GLY A 3 -17.71 -27.52 59.54
N THR A 4 -18.68 -27.13 58.72
CA THR A 4 -18.84 -27.52 57.31
C THR A 4 -17.73 -26.92 56.46
N ALA A 5 -16.88 -27.76 55.86
CA ALA A 5 -15.89 -27.36 54.87
C ALA A 5 -16.57 -27.11 53.51
N LEU A 6 -16.58 -25.85 53.07
CA LEU A 6 -17.13 -25.41 51.80
C LEU A 6 -16.06 -25.62 50.71
N LEU A 7 -16.28 -26.59 49.82
CA LEU A 7 -15.43 -26.86 48.66
C LEU A 7 -15.73 -25.81 47.57
N LEU A 8 -14.83 -24.85 47.37
CA LEU A 8 -14.88 -23.87 46.28
C LEU A 8 -14.49 -24.54 44.96
N ILE A 9 -15.47 -24.77 44.08
CA ILE A 9 -15.26 -25.22 42.71
C ILE A 9 -14.83 -24.01 41.87
N ALA A 10 -13.56 -23.98 41.47
CA ALA A 10 -13.04 -23.03 40.51
C ALA A 10 -13.50 -23.41 39.09
N PHE A 11 -14.42 -22.64 38.51
CA PHE A 11 -14.74 -22.70 37.09
C PHE A 11 -13.58 -22.09 36.29
N ALA A 12 -12.72 -22.96 35.75
CA ALA A 12 -11.80 -22.57 34.68
C ALA A 12 -12.62 -22.40 33.39
N GLY A 13 -12.96 -21.15 33.06
CA GLY A 13 -13.52 -20.78 31.77
C GLY A 13 -12.48 -21.02 30.67
N ALA A 14 -12.52 -22.19 30.04
CA ALA A 14 -11.78 -22.47 28.84
C ALA A 14 -12.32 -21.56 27.72
N CYS A 15 -11.62 -20.47 27.43
CA CYS A 15 -11.77 -19.75 26.18
C CYS A 15 -11.39 -20.72 25.06
N SER A 16 -12.38 -21.33 24.39
CA SER A 16 -12.15 -22.03 23.15
C SER A 16 -11.67 -21.02 22.12
N SER A 17 -10.38 -21.06 21.83
CA SER A 17 -9.84 -20.43 20.64
C SER A 17 -10.61 -21.02 19.44
N ALA A 18 -11.23 -20.16 18.65
CA ALA A 18 -11.83 -20.56 17.40
C ALA A 18 -10.77 -21.32 16.58
N PRO A 19 -11.11 -22.46 15.95
CA PRO A 19 -10.14 -23.23 15.20
C PRO A 19 -9.57 -22.33 14.10
N LYS A 20 -8.25 -22.10 14.15
CA LYS A 20 -7.49 -21.65 12.98
C LYS A 20 -7.91 -22.55 11.81
N PRO A 21 -8.26 -22.01 10.63
CA PRO A 21 -8.45 -22.83 9.44
C PRO A 21 -7.22 -23.74 9.31
N ALA A 22 -7.46 -25.05 9.28
CA ALA A 22 -6.41 -26.03 9.20
C ALA A 22 -5.51 -25.69 8.00
N ALA A 23 -4.20 -25.56 8.24
CA ALA A 23 -3.23 -25.53 7.17
C ALA A 23 -3.49 -26.76 6.30
N VAL A 24 -3.84 -26.55 5.03
CA VAL A 24 -4.13 -27.64 4.09
C VAL A 24 -2.90 -28.55 4.04
N ALA A 25 -3.09 -29.81 4.42
CA ALA A 25 -1.99 -30.74 4.62
C ALA A 25 -1.31 -31.06 3.28
N PRO A 26 0.03 -31.27 3.25
CA PRO A 26 0.76 -31.74 2.06
C PRO A 26 0.19 -33.00 1.38
N ALA A 27 -0.68 -33.73 2.10
CA ALA A 27 -1.38 -34.92 1.64
C ALA A 27 -2.30 -34.69 0.42
N GLU A 28 -2.79 -33.47 0.18
CA GLU A 28 -3.69 -33.19 -0.95
C GLU A 28 -2.93 -32.95 -2.28
N ILE A 29 -1.61 -32.70 -2.21
CA ILE A 29 -0.80 -32.34 -3.39
C ILE A 29 -0.83 -33.43 -4.47
N PRO A 30 -0.64 -34.73 -4.19
CA PRO A 30 -0.66 -35.77 -5.22
C PRO A 30 -2.01 -35.85 -5.95
N ALA A 31 -3.11 -35.71 -5.21
CA ALA A 31 -4.45 -35.72 -5.79
C ALA A 31 -4.69 -34.51 -6.70
N LEU A 32 -4.25 -33.32 -6.27
CA LEU A 32 -4.32 -32.10 -7.06
C LEU A 32 -3.46 -32.18 -8.32
N VAL A 33 -2.24 -32.73 -8.23
CA VAL A 33 -1.37 -32.96 -9.39
C VAL A 33 -2.08 -33.85 -10.41
N ALA A 34 -2.57 -35.02 -9.99
CA ALA A 34 -3.28 -35.95 -10.87
C ALA A 34 -4.53 -35.31 -11.50
N GLN A 35 -5.23 -34.44 -10.77
CA GLN A 35 -6.37 -33.71 -11.32
C GLN A 35 -5.94 -32.67 -12.36
N THR A 36 -4.86 -31.91 -12.11
CA THR A 36 -4.34 -30.92 -13.08
C THR A 36 -3.82 -31.56 -14.37
N GLU A 37 -3.34 -32.81 -14.31
CA GLU A 37 -2.92 -33.58 -15.48
C GLU A 37 -4.11 -34.02 -16.33
N ARG A 38 -5.24 -34.39 -15.69
CA ARG A 38 -6.50 -34.71 -16.39
C ARG A 38 -7.17 -33.47 -16.98
N GLU A 39 -7.03 -32.32 -16.33
CA GLU A 39 -7.64 -31.06 -16.72
C GLU A 39 -6.59 -29.95 -16.98
N PRO A 40 -5.73 -30.08 -18.00
CA PRO A 40 -4.55 -29.21 -18.17
C PRO A 40 -4.88 -27.75 -18.52
N ARG A 41 -6.13 -27.47 -18.92
CA ARG A 41 -6.64 -26.12 -19.22
C ARG A 41 -7.47 -25.50 -18.09
N ASN A 42 -7.65 -26.20 -16.96
CA ASN A 42 -8.39 -25.68 -15.82
C ASN A 42 -7.47 -24.80 -14.94
N ALA A 43 -7.50 -23.47 -15.16
CA ALA A 43 -6.65 -22.52 -14.45
C ALA A 43 -6.95 -22.46 -12.95
N ALA A 44 -8.24 -22.51 -12.56
CA ALA A 44 -8.65 -22.49 -11.16
C ALA A 44 -8.04 -23.65 -10.36
N LEU A 45 -8.01 -24.85 -10.94
CA LEU A 45 -7.40 -26.02 -10.33
C LEU A 45 -5.87 -25.87 -10.21
N LYS A 46 -5.21 -25.28 -11.21
CA LYS A 46 -3.77 -24.99 -11.15
C LYS A 46 -3.43 -23.94 -10.11
N PHE A 47 -4.23 -22.88 -9.97
CA PHE A 47 -4.03 -21.89 -8.89
C PHE A 47 -4.19 -22.51 -7.51
N ARG A 48 -5.16 -23.43 -7.33
CA ARG A 48 -5.30 -24.18 -6.08
C ARG A 48 -4.06 -25.02 -5.79
N LEU A 49 -3.57 -25.79 -6.77
CA LEU A 49 -2.33 -26.55 -6.63
C LEU A 49 -1.13 -25.65 -6.29
N ALA A 50 -1.00 -24.51 -6.98
CA ALA A 50 0.09 -23.56 -6.73
C ALA A 50 0.04 -23.00 -5.30
N ALA A 51 -1.13 -22.61 -4.81
CA ALA A 51 -1.30 -22.14 -3.45
C ALA A 51 -0.99 -23.24 -2.41
N THR A 52 -1.45 -24.48 -2.63
CA THR A 52 -1.14 -25.61 -1.73
C THR A 52 0.37 -25.94 -1.73
N LEU A 53 1.03 -25.88 -2.88
CA LEU A 53 2.49 -26.05 -2.97
C LEU A 53 3.24 -24.96 -2.20
N ALA A 54 2.81 -23.71 -2.32
CA ALA A 54 3.42 -22.59 -1.61
C ALA A 54 3.16 -22.66 -0.09
N ALA A 55 1.96 -23.06 0.34
CA ALA A 55 1.66 -23.31 1.76
C ALA A 55 2.51 -24.45 2.35
N ALA A 56 2.90 -25.42 1.53
CA ALA A 56 3.83 -26.49 1.89
C ALA A 56 5.33 -26.09 1.77
N GLY A 57 5.64 -24.81 1.52
CA GLY A 57 7.01 -24.29 1.38
C GLY A 57 7.70 -24.65 0.07
N ARG A 58 7.00 -25.24 -0.90
CA ARG A 58 7.54 -25.65 -2.21
C ARG A 58 7.44 -24.52 -3.24
N CYS A 59 8.04 -23.38 -2.93
CA CYS A 59 7.86 -22.14 -3.69
C CYS A 59 8.33 -22.19 -5.15
N ASP A 60 9.42 -22.90 -5.45
CA ASP A 60 9.89 -23.05 -6.84
C ASP A 60 8.84 -23.72 -7.72
N SER A 61 8.24 -24.82 -7.24
CA SER A 61 7.16 -25.51 -7.93
C SER A 61 5.89 -24.66 -7.99
N ALA A 62 5.54 -23.99 -6.89
CA ALA A 62 4.35 -23.15 -6.81
C ALA A 62 4.37 -22.02 -7.83
N VAL A 63 5.50 -21.30 -7.97
CA VAL A 63 5.66 -20.19 -8.92
C VAL A 63 5.52 -20.68 -10.37
N VAL A 64 6.09 -21.84 -10.70
CA VAL A 64 5.96 -22.43 -12.04
C VAL A 64 4.50 -22.75 -12.35
N VAL A 65 3.80 -23.42 -11.42
CA VAL A 65 2.38 -23.76 -11.60
C VAL A 65 1.50 -22.50 -11.67
N ALA A 66 1.76 -21.50 -10.82
CA ALA A 66 1.03 -20.23 -10.82
C ALA A 66 1.19 -19.47 -12.15
N ARG A 67 2.41 -19.38 -12.68
CA ARG A 67 2.67 -18.74 -13.98
C ARG A 67 2.05 -19.50 -15.15
N ALA A 68 2.05 -20.84 -15.09
CA ALA A 68 1.38 -21.67 -16.08
C ALA A 68 -0.15 -21.58 -16.01
N ALA A 69 -0.73 -21.26 -14.85
CA ALA A 69 -2.15 -20.95 -14.72
C ALA A 69 -2.45 -19.53 -15.22
N GLN A 70 -1.57 -18.58 -14.93
CA GLN A 70 -1.70 -17.19 -15.37
C GLN A 70 -1.57 -17.04 -16.90
N SER A 71 -0.86 -17.93 -17.60
CA SER A 71 -0.87 -17.94 -19.07
C SER A 71 -2.21 -18.39 -19.67
N LEU A 72 -3.06 -19.07 -18.89
CA LEU A 72 -4.43 -19.42 -19.27
C LEU A 72 -5.41 -18.28 -18.94
N GLU A 73 -5.20 -17.59 -17.81
CA GLU A 73 -6.02 -16.48 -17.33
C GLU A 73 -5.12 -15.30 -16.90
N ALA A 74 -4.78 -14.43 -17.86
CA ALA A 74 -3.78 -13.38 -17.67
C ALA A 74 -4.19 -12.31 -16.64
N ASP A 75 -5.49 -12.03 -16.51
CA ASP A 75 -6.06 -11.04 -15.60
C ASP A 75 -6.54 -11.63 -14.26
N ASN A 76 -6.11 -12.85 -13.90
CA ASN A 76 -6.45 -13.48 -12.64
C ASN A 76 -5.43 -13.16 -11.52
N VAL A 77 -5.92 -12.55 -10.43
CA VAL A 77 -5.11 -12.11 -9.27
C VAL A 77 -4.50 -13.26 -8.45
N ARG A 78 -4.99 -14.49 -8.61
CA ARG A 78 -4.49 -15.65 -7.83
C ARG A 78 -3.03 -15.95 -8.14
N GLY A 79 -2.60 -15.78 -9.39
CA GLY A 79 -1.21 -15.95 -9.82
C GLY A 79 -0.23 -15.06 -9.05
N PRO A 80 -0.35 -13.72 -9.14
CA PRO A 80 0.51 -12.81 -8.40
C PRO A 80 0.39 -12.99 -6.88
N LEU A 81 -0.79 -13.30 -6.33
CA LEU A 81 -0.95 -13.61 -4.90
C LEU A 81 -0.05 -14.77 -4.45
N VAL A 82 0.00 -15.87 -5.19
CA VAL A 82 0.86 -17.02 -4.88
C VAL A 82 2.34 -16.67 -5.05
N VAL A 83 2.71 -16.00 -6.15
CA VAL A 83 4.11 -15.63 -6.43
C VAL A 83 4.64 -14.68 -5.35
N GLY A 84 3.88 -13.63 -5.02
CA GLY A 84 4.25 -12.69 -3.98
C GLY A 84 4.30 -13.32 -2.60
N ALA A 85 3.37 -14.22 -2.26
CA ALA A 85 3.41 -14.92 -0.97
C ALA A 85 4.71 -15.72 -0.80
N CYS A 86 5.18 -16.37 -1.85
CA CYS A 86 6.47 -17.06 -1.86
C CYS A 86 7.67 -16.11 -1.71
N GLN A 87 7.60 -14.90 -2.28
CA GLN A 87 8.62 -13.88 -2.08
C GLN A 87 8.62 -13.36 -0.64
N GLU A 88 7.45 -13.12 -0.05
CA GLU A 88 7.30 -12.74 1.37
C GLU A 88 7.81 -13.81 2.33
N GLN A 89 7.50 -15.10 2.09
CA GLN A 89 8.03 -16.22 2.88
C GLN A 89 9.56 -16.31 2.83
N ALA A 90 10.16 -15.89 1.72
CA ALA A 90 11.61 -15.79 1.56
C ALA A 90 12.20 -14.46 2.13
N GLY A 91 11.37 -13.59 2.71
CA GLY A 91 11.78 -12.26 3.20
C GLY A 91 12.07 -11.23 2.11
N ARG A 92 11.73 -11.52 0.85
CA ARG A 92 11.99 -10.68 -0.33
C ARG A 92 10.80 -9.76 -0.60
N TYR A 93 10.49 -8.91 0.37
CA TYR A 93 9.31 -8.04 0.33
C TYR A 93 9.32 -7.06 -0.85
N ASP A 94 10.49 -6.56 -1.26
CA ASP A 94 10.61 -5.66 -2.41
C ASP A 94 10.07 -6.30 -3.70
N GLU A 95 10.43 -7.56 -3.95
CA GLU A 95 9.94 -8.32 -5.10
C GLU A 95 8.44 -8.62 -4.99
N ALA A 96 7.95 -8.91 -3.78
CA ALA A 96 6.53 -9.17 -3.53
C ALA A 96 5.67 -7.93 -3.81
N ILE A 97 6.07 -6.78 -3.26
CA ILE A 97 5.40 -5.50 -3.45
C ILE A 97 5.37 -5.15 -4.94
N ALA A 98 6.50 -5.27 -5.65
CA ALA A 98 6.55 -5.06 -7.10
C ALA A 98 5.60 -6.01 -7.85
N THR A 99 5.61 -7.31 -7.53
CA THR A 99 4.71 -8.30 -8.15
C THR A 99 3.23 -7.92 -7.99
N TYR A 100 2.83 -7.43 -6.82
CA TYR A 100 1.45 -7.02 -6.55
C TYR A 100 1.09 -5.69 -7.24
N GLN A 101 1.96 -4.69 -7.12
CA GLN A 101 1.74 -3.35 -7.67
C GLN A 101 1.74 -3.37 -9.20
N ASP A 102 2.69 -4.06 -9.82
CA ASP A 102 2.83 -4.14 -11.27
C ASP A 102 1.60 -4.81 -11.90
N PHE A 103 1.12 -5.91 -11.31
CA PHE A 103 -0.12 -6.53 -11.77
C PHE A 103 -1.33 -5.60 -11.58
N ALA A 104 -1.45 -4.95 -10.42
CA ALA A 104 -2.57 -4.05 -10.15
C ALA A 104 -2.56 -2.79 -11.04
N ALA A 105 -1.39 -2.38 -11.54
CA ALA A 105 -1.22 -1.29 -12.48
C ALA A 105 -1.55 -1.72 -13.93
N GLN A 106 -1.14 -2.92 -14.34
CA GLN A 106 -1.42 -3.47 -15.67
C GLN A 106 -2.88 -3.91 -15.82
N HIS A 107 -3.49 -4.42 -14.74
CA HIS A 107 -4.85 -4.93 -14.72
C HIS A 107 -5.71 -4.20 -13.67
N PRO A 108 -5.94 -2.87 -13.82
CA PRO A 108 -6.60 -2.08 -12.79
C PRO A 108 -8.08 -2.44 -12.55
N ARG A 109 -8.67 -3.20 -13.48
CA ARG A 109 -10.07 -3.69 -13.45
C ARG A 109 -10.17 -5.21 -13.22
N ALA A 110 -9.06 -5.91 -13.01
CA ALA A 110 -9.10 -7.34 -12.69
C ALA A 110 -9.96 -7.58 -11.44
N ARG A 111 -10.76 -8.65 -11.46
CA ARG A 111 -11.54 -9.07 -10.30
C ARG A 111 -10.58 -9.41 -9.15
N GLY A 112 -10.87 -8.94 -7.95
CA GLY A 112 -10.00 -9.15 -6.78
C GLY A 112 -8.73 -8.28 -6.73
N VAL A 113 -8.50 -7.34 -7.66
CA VAL A 113 -7.28 -6.49 -7.67
C VAL A 113 -7.08 -5.69 -6.38
N ALA A 114 -8.18 -5.39 -5.67
CA ALA A 114 -8.14 -4.77 -4.34
C ALA A 114 -7.32 -5.61 -3.33
N ALA A 115 -7.40 -6.94 -3.40
CA ALA A 115 -6.64 -7.84 -2.53
C ALA A 115 -5.14 -7.75 -2.78
N LEU A 116 -4.71 -7.56 -4.04
CA LEU A 116 -3.29 -7.33 -4.36
C LEU A 116 -2.81 -6.00 -3.80
N ARG A 117 -3.61 -4.93 -3.93
CA ARG A 117 -3.28 -3.62 -3.33
C ARG A 117 -3.16 -3.72 -1.81
N ALA A 118 -4.11 -4.37 -1.15
CA ALA A 118 -4.05 -4.62 0.29
C ALA A 118 -2.83 -5.46 0.68
N ARG A 119 -2.49 -6.49 -0.09
CA ARG A 119 -1.34 -7.32 0.18
C ARG A 119 -0.02 -6.56 0.02
N ALA A 120 0.09 -5.71 -1.00
CA ALA A 120 1.23 -4.81 -1.17
C ALA A 120 1.43 -3.90 0.04
N GLU A 121 0.36 -3.32 0.59
CA GLU A 121 0.40 -2.45 1.76
C GLU A 121 0.81 -3.19 3.04
N LEU A 122 0.30 -4.42 3.25
CA LEU A 122 0.70 -5.27 4.37
C LEU A 122 2.17 -5.72 4.26
N ALA A 123 2.61 -6.08 3.06
CA ALA A 123 4.00 -6.44 2.78
C ALA A 123 4.94 -5.25 2.99
N LEU A 124 4.54 -4.05 2.55
CA LEU A 124 5.28 -2.81 2.76
C LEU A 124 5.43 -2.46 4.24
N ARG A 125 4.36 -2.57 5.03
CA ARG A 125 4.42 -2.40 6.49
C ARG A 125 5.42 -3.36 7.12
N THR A 126 5.30 -4.65 6.79
CA THR A 126 6.19 -5.69 7.33
C THR A 126 7.65 -5.40 6.99
N SER A 127 7.92 -5.03 5.73
CA SER A 127 9.24 -4.65 5.25
C SER A 127 9.79 -3.40 5.97
N ALA A 128 8.95 -2.38 6.16
CA ALA A 128 9.31 -1.15 6.85
C ALA A 128 9.70 -1.40 8.31
N GLU A 129 8.94 -2.22 9.03
CA GLU A 129 9.25 -2.60 10.42
C GLU A 129 10.56 -3.37 10.53
N GLN A 130 10.78 -4.34 9.64
CA GLN A 130 12.03 -5.10 9.60
C GLN A 130 13.22 -4.21 9.26
N THR A 131 13.08 -3.36 8.25
CA THR A 131 14.14 -2.45 7.82
C THR A 131 14.48 -1.44 8.92
N ALA A 132 13.48 -0.87 9.59
CA ALA A 132 13.73 0.06 10.69
C ALA A 132 14.49 -0.60 11.85
N ARG A 133 14.08 -1.80 12.27
CA ARG A 133 14.77 -2.55 13.33
C ARG A 133 16.21 -2.91 12.94
N GLN A 134 16.41 -3.38 11.71
CA GLN A 134 17.75 -3.72 11.21
C GLN A 134 18.64 -2.48 11.07
N ALA A 135 18.10 -1.38 10.58
CA ALA A 135 18.84 -0.13 10.43
C ALA A 135 19.33 0.39 11.78
N LEU A 136 18.47 0.38 12.81
CA LEU A 136 18.84 0.78 14.16
C LEU A 136 19.87 -0.16 14.78
N ALA A 137 19.73 -1.48 14.59
CA ALA A 137 20.69 -2.46 15.08
C ALA A 137 22.08 -2.32 14.42
N ARG A 138 22.13 -1.79 13.19
CA ARG A 138 23.37 -1.61 12.40
C ARG A 138 23.75 -0.15 12.20
N GLU A 139 23.29 0.74 13.07
CA GLU A 139 23.46 2.19 12.87
C GLU A 139 24.93 2.60 12.67
N THR A 140 25.84 2.04 13.47
CA THR A 140 27.29 2.33 13.38
C THR A 140 27.89 1.88 12.04
N GLU A 141 27.45 0.74 11.52
CA GLU A 141 27.90 0.22 10.22
C GLU A 141 27.36 1.09 9.08
N LEU A 142 26.06 1.38 9.10
CA LEU A 142 25.39 2.20 8.08
C LEU A 142 25.92 3.63 8.06
N ALA A 143 26.35 4.17 9.20
CA ALA A 143 26.96 5.50 9.28
C ALA A 143 28.28 5.60 8.48
N GLN A 144 28.97 4.49 8.23
CA GLN A 144 30.20 4.44 7.44
C GLN A 144 29.95 4.08 5.97
N GLN A 145 28.75 3.62 5.65
CA GLN A 145 28.40 3.26 4.27
C GLN A 145 28.03 4.52 3.48
N PRO A 146 28.45 4.61 2.21
CA PRO A 146 27.99 5.69 1.35
C PRO A 146 26.46 5.59 1.18
N PRO A 147 25.76 6.73 1.09
CA PRO A 147 24.36 6.73 0.73
C PRO A 147 24.17 6.18 -0.68
N GLN A 148 22.95 5.75 -0.99
CA GLN A 148 22.61 5.33 -2.32
C GLN A 148 22.38 6.50 -3.25
N ALA A 149 23.08 6.50 -4.38
CA ALA A 149 23.02 7.55 -5.37
C ALA A 149 21.58 7.78 -5.87
N ALA A 150 21.21 9.06 -5.96
CA ALA A 150 19.90 9.56 -6.38
C ALA A 150 18.72 9.09 -5.50
N THR A 151 18.99 8.57 -4.30
CA THR A 151 17.93 8.17 -3.36
C THR A 151 17.47 9.36 -2.51
N VAL A 152 16.18 9.67 -2.57
CA VAL A 152 15.54 10.80 -1.89
C VAL A 152 14.45 10.29 -0.96
N ALA A 153 14.41 10.80 0.27
CA ALA A 153 13.34 10.54 1.23
C ALA A 153 12.66 11.84 1.68
N VAL A 154 11.34 11.87 1.62
CA VAL A 154 10.54 13.02 2.05
C VAL A 154 10.01 12.77 3.45
N LEU A 155 10.47 13.55 4.43
CA LEU A 155 9.98 13.44 5.80
C LEU A 155 8.55 14.00 5.92
N PRO A 156 7.77 13.56 6.93
CA PRO A 156 6.50 14.19 7.27
C PRO A 156 6.66 15.71 7.40
N VAL A 157 5.85 16.46 6.67
CA VAL A 157 5.90 17.93 6.67
C VAL A 157 5.36 18.43 8.00
N LEU A 158 6.05 19.36 8.66
CA LEU A 158 5.58 19.89 9.94
C LEU A 158 4.41 20.84 9.71
N VAL A 159 3.29 20.59 10.37
CA VAL A 159 2.13 21.50 10.31
C VAL A 159 2.13 22.37 11.56
N SER A 160 2.24 23.68 11.37
CA SER A 160 2.22 24.69 12.43
C SER A 160 0.99 25.59 12.31
N GLY A 161 0.44 26.02 13.45
CA GLY A 161 -0.78 26.84 13.52
C GLY A 161 -2.03 26.00 13.79
N ASP A 162 -3.03 26.05 12.91
CA ASP A 162 -4.28 25.31 13.08
C ASP A 162 -4.06 23.79 13.09
N SER A 163 -4.40 23.16 14.21
CA SER A 163 -4.21 21.73 14.44
C SER A 163 -5.14 20.85 13.60
N THR A 164 -6.22 21.40 13.05
CA THR A 164 -7.17 20.71 12.16
C THR A 164 -6.49 20.16 10.91
N TYR A 165 -5.39 20.79 10.49
CA TYR A 165 -4.60 20.43 9.31
C TYR A 165 -3.41 19.52 9.61
N ARG A 166 -3.21 19.07 10.86
CA ARG A 166 -2.14 18.10 11.20
C ARG A 166 -2.05 16.89 10.26
N PRO A 167 -3.16 16.30 9.78
CA PRO A 167 -3.09 15.20 8.82
C PRO A 167 -2.29 15.52 7.56
N LEU A 168 -2.26 16.79 7.12
CA LEU A 168 -1.47 17.24 5.98
C LEU A 168 0.03 16.97 6.15
N SER A 169 0.52 16.68 7.36
CA SER A 169 1.92 16.31 7.58
C SER A 169 2.33 15.11 6.73
N ARG A 170 1.61 14.00 6.86
CA ARG A 170 1.85 12.79 6.09
C ARG A 170 1.32 12.94 4.66
N GLY A 171 0.19 13.64 4.50
CA GLY A 171 -0.39 13.90 3.18
C GLY A 171 0.50 14.69 2.22
N LEU A 172 1.11 15.79 2.68
CA LEU A 172 2.02 16.58 1.85
C LEU A 172 3.31 15.82 1.55
N ALA A 173 3.82 15.03 2.50
CA ALA A 173 4.97 14.16 2.23
C ALA A 173 4.65 13.11 1.15
N GLU A 174 3.45 12.50 1.21
CA GLU A 174 2.95 11.58 0.17
C GLU A 174 2.84 12.26 -1.19
N LEU A 175 2.25 13.46 -1.23
CA LEU A 175 2.03 14.20 -2.48
C LEU A 175 3.35 14.62 -3.13
N ILE A 176 4.27 15.20 -2.34
CA ILE A 176 5.61 15.58 -2.81
C ILE A 176 6.37 14.34 -3.30
N THR A 177 6.29 13.22 -2.57
CA THR A 177 6.94 11.96 -2.99
C THR A 177 6.38 11.46 -4.31
N THR A 178 5.05 11.48 -4.46
CA THR A 178 4.37 11.06 -5.69
C THR A 178 4.75 11.94 -6.88
N ASP A 179 4.85 13.25 -6.67
CA ASP A 179 5.23 14.17 -7.74
C ASP A 179 6.70 14.03 -8.14
N LEU A 180 7.59 13.88 -7.16
CA LEU A 180 9.01 13.61 -7.43
C LEU A 180 9.20 12.25 -8.11
N ALA A 181 8.32 11.28 -7.91
CA ALA A 181 8.39 9.98 -8.58
C ALA A 181 8.18 10.07 -10.11
N TYR A 182 7.61 11.16 -10.63
CA TYR A 182 7.58 11.38 -12.09
C TYR A 182 8.96 11.64 -12.68
N ILE A 183 9.93 12.04 -11.85
CA ILE A 183 11.32 12.29 -12.23
C ILE A 183 12.07 10.96 -12.19
N ARG A 184 12.21 10.30 -13.35
CA ARG A 184 12.71 8.92 -13.45
C ARG A 184 14.16 8.73 -13.00
N THR A 185 14.93 9.82 -12.88
CA THR A 185 16.31 9.77 -12.40
C THR A 185 16.42 9.63 -10.88
N LEU A 186 15.33 9.84 -10.15
CA LEU A 186 15.29 9.73 -8.69
C LEU A 186 14.80 8.35 -8.25
N LYS A 187 15.38 7.86 -7.15
CA LYS A 187 14.87 6.73 -6.38
C LYS A 187 14.21 7.30 -5.13
N LEU A 188 12.93 7.04 -4.94
CA LEU A 188 12.19 7.55 -3.79
C LEU A 188 12.13 6.46 -2.73
N LEU A 189 12.20 6.85 -1.45
CA LEU A 189 11.86 5.94 -0.35
C LEU A 189 10.39 6.04 -0.01
N GLU A 190 9.81 4.91 0.39
CA GLU A 190 8.41 4.80 0.76
C GLU A 190 8.10 5.61 2.03
N ARG A 191 7.00 6.37 1.99
CA ARG A 191 6.58 7.23 3.10
C ARG A 191 6.38 6.43 4.38
N LEU A 192 5.78 5.24 4.28
CA LEU A 192 5.53 4.37 5.43
C LEU A 192 6.85 3.93 6.09
N GLN A 193 7.88 3.63 5.29
CA GLN A 193 9.20 3.23 5.80
C GLN A 193 9.85 4.34 6.65
N ILE A 194 9.77 5.58 6.18
CA ILE A 194 10.27 6.74 6.92
C ILE A 194 9.48 6.94 8.22
N GLY A 195 8.15 6.82 8.15
CA GLY A 195 7.27 6.93 9.31
C GLY A 195 7.58 5.90 10.40
N VAL A 196 7.66 4.62 10.02
CA VAL A 196 7.98 3.51 10.94
C VAL A 196 9.35 3.72 11.59
N LEU A 197 10.37 4.12 10.85
CA LEU A 197 11.68 4.42 11.44
C LEU A 197 11.62 5.59 12.45
N LEU A 198 10.89 6.67 12.13
CA LEU A 198 10.71 7.79 13.05
C LEU A 198 9.97 7.39 14.33
N ASP A 199 9.03 6.46 14.23
CA ASP A 199 8.28 5.93 15.36
C ASP A 199 9.17 5.02 16.24
N GLU A 200 10.00 4.17 15.64
CA GLU A 200 11.00 3.35 16.34
C GLU A 200 12.05 4.19 17.08
N LEU A 201 12.40 5.38 16.56
CA LEU A 201 13.31 6.32 17.22
C LEU A 201 12.72 6.97 18.49
N LYS A 202 11.40 6.84 18.73
CA LYS A 202 10.69 7.36 19.91
C LYS A 202 10.94 8.84 20.19
N LEU A 203 11.08 9.64 19.13
CA LEU A 203 11.34 11.07 19.22
C LEU A 203 10.05 11.88 19.41
N GLY A 204 10.14 12.94 20.21
CA GLY A 204 9.11 13.97 20.30
C GLY A 204 8.98 14.79 19.00
N THR A 205 7.90 15.53 18.83
CA THR A 205 7.61 16.31 17.60
C THR A 205 8.69 17.33 17.26
N SER A 206 9.19 18.07 18.24
CA SER A 206 10.29 19.04 18.05
C SER A 206 11.61 18.37 17.65
N GLN A 207 11.87 17.16 18.15
CA GLN A 207 13.05 16.38 17.77
C GLN A 207 12.93 15.82 16.35
N ARG A 208 11.73 15.38 15.94
CA ARG A 208 11.48 14.92 14.55
C ARG A 208 11.71 16.04 13.52
N ALA A 209 11.47 17.29 13.93
CA ALA A 209 11.70 18.48 13.12
C ALA A 209 13.18 18.85 12.93
N ALA A 210 14.07 18.36 13.78
CA ALA A 210 15.47 18.79 13.77
C ALA A 210 16.20 18.30 12.50
N PRO A 211 17.06 19.13 11.87
CA PRO A 211 17.88 18.69 10.73
C PRO A 211 18.80 17.52 11.06
N ALA A 212 19.29 17.44 12.31
CA ALA A 212 20.07 16.30 12.79
C ALA A 212 19.29 14.98 12.72
N THR A 213 17.98 15.01 12.96
CA THR A 213 17.11 13.84 12.84
C THR A 213 16.96 13.43 11.37
N ALA A 214 16.76 14.38 10.45
CA ALA A 214 16.75 14.04 9.02
C ALA A 214 18.08 13.45 8.57
N ALA A 215 19.22 14.04 8.95
CA ALA A 215 20.53 13.49 8.63
C ALA A 215 20.73 12.06 9.20
N ARG A 216 20.25 11.80 10.42
CA ARG A 216 20.26 10.46 11.03
C ARG A 216 19.37 9.47 10.26
N VAL A 217 18.12 9.84 9.96
CA VAL A 217 17.19 9.03 9.17
C VAL A 217 17.78 8.73 7.79
N GLY A 218 18.39 9.73 7.13
CA GLY A 218 19.04 9.56 5.84
C GLY A 218 20.19 8.56 5.87
N ARG A 219 21.03 8.57 6.93
CA ARG A 219 22.06 7.54 7.10
C ARG A 219 21.47 6.15 7.34
N LEU A 220 20.47 6.04 8.22
CA LEU A 220 19.82 4.76 8.56
C LEU A 220 19.12 4.13 7.35
N LEU A 221 18.49 4.94 6.50
CA LEU A 221 17.83 4.45 5.27
C LEU A 221 18.72 4.54 4.03
N ARG A 222 19.98 4.95 4.20
CA ARG A 222 20.95 5.26 3.13
C ARG A 222 20.38 6.13 1.99
N ALA A 223 19.52 7.07 2.33
CA ALA A 223 19.08 8.11 1.41
C ALA A 223 20.20 9.15 1.26
N GLU A 224 20.50 9.52 0.01
CA GLU A 224 21.47 10.57 -0.28
C GLU A 224 20.95 11.93 0.18
N ARG A 225 19.65 12.17 -0.05
CA ARG A 225 18.99 13.44 0.21
C ARG A 225 17.70 13.23 0.97
N MET A 226 17.47 14.09 1.95
CA MET A 226 16.26 14.15 2.74
C MET A 226 15.54 15.45 2.44
N VAL A 227 14.24 15.40 2.19
CA VAL A 227 13.41 16.60 2.09
C VAL A 227 12.72 16.80 3.42
N GLN A 228 13.00 17.94 4.06
CA GLN A 228 12.25 18.42 5.22
C GLN A 228 11.39 19.60 4.81
N GLY A 229 10.22 19.75 5.41
CA GLY A 229 9.38 20.90 5.18
C GLY A 229 8.52 21.27 6.36
N THR A 230 8.05 22.52 6.34
CA THR A 230 7.09 23.08 7.29
C THR A 230 6.02 23.83 6.52
N VAL A 231 4.76 23.58 6.86
CA VAL A 231 3.61 24.37 6.43
C VAL A 231 3.07 25.15 7.64
N THR A 232 2.98 26.46 7.52
CA THR A 232 2.38 27.33 8.53
C THR A 232 1.00 27.76 8.05
N ILE A 233 -0.05 27.34 8.78
CA ILE A 233 -1.46 27.62 8.48
C ILE A 233 -2.05 28.44 9.64
N PRO A 234 -2.35 29.73 9.43
CA PRO A 234 -2.90 30.61 10.47
C PRO A 234 -4.21 30.09 11.07
N SER A 235 -4.36 30.14 12.40
CA SER A 235 -5.55 29.64 13.11
C SER A 235 -6.79 30.52 13.02
N THR A 236 -6.64 31.78 12.64
CA THR A 236 -7.72 32.77 12.62
C THR A 236 -8.42 32.88 11.26
N GLY A 237 -8.10 32.00 10.29
CA GLY A 237 -8.67 32.01 8.93
C GLY A 237 -8.24 33.18 8.04
N ALA A 238 -7.83 34.30 8.64
CA ALA A 238 -7.21 35.45 7.99
C ALA A 238 -5.69 35.28 7.98
N GLY A 239 -5.12 34.87 6.85
CA GLY A 239 -3.67 34.87 6.64
C GLY A 239 -3.24 33.96 5.49
N SER A 240 -2.02 34.21 5.00
CA SER A 240 -1.41 33.37 3.97
C SER A 240 -0.78 32.12 4.60
N VAL A 241 -1.00 30.98 3.96
CA VAL A 241 -0.24 29.77 4.20
C VAL A 241 1.16 29.94 3.64
N ARG A 242 2.16 29.47 4.39
CA ARG A 242 3.56 29.46 3.95
C ARG A 242 4.11 28.04 4.03
N LEU A 243 4.56 27.52 2.89
CA LEU A 243 5.22 26.23 2.76
C LEU A 243 6.71 26.46 2.52
N THR A 244 7.54 25.93 3.40
CA THR A 244 9.01 25.96 3.28
C THR A 244 9.52 24.53 3.15
N ALA A 245 10.55 24.32 2.34
CA ALA A 245 11.23 23.04 2.24
C ALA A 245 12.76 23.23 2.22
N SER A 246 13.49 22.18 2.56
CA SER A 246 14.94 22.14 2.51
C SER A 246 15.41 20.73 2.21
N VAL A 247 16.49 20.61 1.45
CA VAL A 247 17.19 19.36 1.20
C VAL A 247 18.29 19.21 2.26
N VAL A 248 18.38 18.06 2.90
CA VAL A 248 19.35 17.74 3.94
C VAL A 248 20.12 16.48 3.54
N THR A 249 21.44 16.46 3.66
CA THR A 249 22.23 15.22 3.46
C THR A 249 22.45 14.48 4.77
N GLY A 250 22.90 13.22 4.69
CA GLY A 250 23.36 12.45 5.85
C GLY A 250 24.50 13.12 6.64
N ALA A 251 25.25 14.04 6.00
CA ALA A 251 26.28 14.86 6.64
C ALA A 251 25.72 16.11 7.37
N GLY A 252 24.42 16.36 7.29
CA GLY A 252 23.77 17.51 7.92
C GLY A 252 23.89 18.82 7.14
N VAL A 253 24.34 18.80 5.88
CA VAL A 253 24.34 19.98 5.02
C VAL A 253 22.90 20.27 4.58
N ILE A 254 22.48 21.53 4.70
CA ILE A 254 21.11 21.97 4.44
C ILE A 254 21.11 22.94 3.26
N TRP A 255 20.27 22.66 2.27
CA TRP A 255 20.00 23.56 1.16
C TRP A 255 18.53 23.99 1.18
N PRO A 256 18.22 25.26 1.47
CA PRO A 256 16.86 25.75 1.48
C PRO A 256 16.30 25.85 0.06
N VAL A 257 15.00 25.55 -0.08
CA VAL A 257 14.23 25.82 -1.29
C VAL A 257 13.43 27.10 -1.10
N ALA A 258 13.20 27.84 -2.18
CA ALA A 258 12.38 29.05 -2.15
C ALA A 258 11.00 28.76 -1.51
N PRO A 259 10.55 29.59 -0.55
CA PRO A 259 9.27 29.38 0.10
C PRO A 259 8.11 29.69 -0.86
N ALA A 260 7.04 28.90 -0.77
CA ALA A 260 5.79 29.18 -1.45
C ALA A 260 4.77 29.76 -0.46
N THR A 261 4.20 30.92 -0.77
CA THR A 261 3.24 31.62 0.11
C THR A 261 1.99 31.97 -0.68
N GLY A 262 0.80 31.75 -0.09
CA GLY A 262 -0.46 32.06 -0.74
C GLY A 262 -1.67 31.75 0.15
N PRO A 263 -2.90 31.98 -0.34
CA PRO A 263 -4.11 31.64 0.40
C PRO A 263 -4.26 30.11 0.53
N LEU A 264 -4.84 29.63 1.63
CA LEU A 264 -5.00 28.19 1.91
C LEU A 264 -5.64 27.38 0.76
N PRO A 265 -6.69 27.86 0.05
CA PRO A 265 -7.24 27.13 -1.10
C PRO A 265 -6.23 26.83 -2.22
N GLN A 266 -5.13 27.58 -2.30
CA GLN A 266 -4.06 27.37 -3.27
C GLN A 266 -2.95 26.43 -2.77
N LEU A 267 -3.08 25.81 -1.58
CA LEU A 267 -2.02 24.96 -0.99
C LEU A 267 -1.51 23.89 -1.94
N LEU A 268 -2.40 23.22 -2.70
CA LEU A 268 -1.99 22.20 -3.67
C LEU A 268 -1.13 22.80 -4.80
N GLY A 269 -1.39 24.04 -5.22
CA GLY A 269 -0.53 24.74 -6.19
C GLY A 269 0.79 25.21 -5.58
N LEU A 270 0.80 25.63 -4.31
CA LEU A 270 2.02 25.98 -3.58
C LEU A 270 2.95 24.77 -3.41
N GLU A 271 2.37 23.59 -3.20
CA GLU A 271 3.10 22.33 -3.12
C GLU A 271 3.84 22.04 -4.45
N LYS A 272 3.19 22.20 -5.61
CA LYS A 272 3.86 22.04 -6.93
C LYS A 272 5.03 23.00 -7.12
N GLN A 273 4.92 24.25 -6.65
CA GLN A 273 6.04 25.21 -6.69
C GLN A 273 7.23 24.70 -5.88
N VAL A 274 6.98 24.12 -4.71
CA VAL A 274 8.02 23.51 -3.88
C VAL A 274 8.64 22.29 -4.55
N VAL A 275 7.85 21.43 -5.20
CA VAL A 275 8.38 20.29 -5.98
C VAL A 275 9.33 20.75 -7.09
N PHE A 276 8.97 21.80 -7.84
CA PHE A 276 9.85 22.36 -8.87
C PHE A 276 11.13 22.97 -8.27
N GLY A 277 11.00 23.65 -7.14
CA GLY A 277 12.16 24.17 -6.41
C GLY A 277 13.08 23.06 -5.89
N LEU A 278 12.51 21.95 -5.41
CA LEU A 278 13.25 20.77 -4.98
C LEU A 278 13.99 20.13 -6.17
N ALA A 279 13.33 19.94 -7.31
CA ALA A 279 13.98 19.41 -8.51
C ALA A 279 15.17 20.27 -8.95
N ALA A 280 15.00 21.60 -8.97
CA ALA A 280 16.09 22.53 -9.28
C ALA A 280 17.23 22.44 -8.24
N GLN A 281 16.92 22.35 -6.95
CA GLN A 281 17.91 22.23 -5.88
C GLN A 281 18.67 20.90 -5.92
N LEU A 282 18.04 19.85 -6.44
CA LEU A 282 18.66 18.55 -6.72
C LEU A 282 19.47 18.54 -8.03
N GLY A 283 19.54 19.67 -8.75
CA GLY A 283 20.28 19.78 -10.02
C GLY A 283 19.57 19.13 -11.20
N ILE A 284 18.25 18.92 -11.11
CA ILE A 284 17.47 18.22 -12.12
C ILE A 284 16.70 19.22 -12.99
N ALA A 285 17.01 19.23 -14.27
CA ALA A 285 16.26 19.95 -15.27
C ALA A 285 15.04 19.13 -15.70
N LEU A 286 13.85 19.53 -15.23
CA LEU A 286 12.60 18.87 -15.59
C LEU A 286 12.28 19.07 -17.06
N THR A 287 11.92 17.99 -17.74
CA THR A 287 11.34 18.04 -19.07
C THR A 287 9.93 18.64 -19.02
N GLU A 288 9.45 19.18 -20.13
CA GLU A 288 8.08 19.70 -20.21
C GLU A 288 7.04 18.60 -19.95
N ALA A 289 7.31 17.37 -20.42
CA ALA A 289 6.45 16.22 -20.18
C ALA A 289 6.35 15.87 -18.68
N GLU A 290 7.46 15.87 -17.94
CA GLU A 290 7.47 15.65 -16.49
C GLU A 290 6.72 16.77 -15.75
N ARG A 291 6.98 18.03 -16.12
CA ARG A 291 6.29 19.19 -15.55
C ARG A 291 4.78 19.09 -15.73
N GLN A 292 4.32 18.76 -16.94
CA GLN A 292 2.88 18.61 -17.22
C GLN A 292 2.24 17.45 -16.46
N ARG A 293 2.96 16.33 -16.27
CA ARG A 293 2.48 15.22 -15.43
C ARG A 293 2.31 15.64 -13.96
N ILE A 294 3.31 16.31 -13.40
CA ILE A 294 3.27 16.83 -12.02
C ILE A 294 2.08 17.79 -11.83
N LEU A 295 1.80 18.66 -12.80
CA LEU A 295 0.68 19.61 -12.72
C LEU A 295 -0.70 18.96 -12.92
N LYS A 296 -0.78 17.92 -13.75
CA LYS A 296 -2.05 17.29 -14.13
C LYS A 296 -2.54 16.27 -13.10
N GLU A 297 -1.61 15.59 -12.44
CA GLU A 297 -1.87 14.45 -11.56
C GLU A 297 -1.92 14.87 -10.08
N GLY A 298 -2.71 14.14 -9.29
CA GLY A 298 -2.94 14.43 -7.87
C GLY A 298 -4.36 14.98 -7.58
N PRO A 299 -4.62 15.34 -6.31
CA PRO A 299 -5.92 15.88 -5.90
C PRO A 299 -6.15 17.28 -6.50
N ARG A 300 -7.40 17.59 -6.81
CA ARG A 300 -7.86 18.91 -7.29
C ARG A 300 -8.61 19.69 -6.23
N ASN A 301 -8.96 19.03 -5.13
CA ASN A 301 -9.74 19.61 -4.04
C ASN A 301 -8.99 19.44 -2.70
N LEU A 302 -8.79 20.55 -1.98
CA LEU A 302 -8.10 20.55 -0.69
C LEU A 302 -8.83 19.72 0.37
N ALA A 303 -10.16 19.74 0.39
CA ALA A 303 -10.94 18.96 1.36
C ALA A 303 -10.82 17.46 1.07
N ALA A 304 -10.81 17.06 -0.21
CA ALA A 304 -10.55 15.67 -0.60
C ALA A 304 -9.13 15.25 -0.17
N PHE A 305 -8.14 16.12 -0.37
CA PHE A 305 -6.77 15.85 0.05
C PHE A 305 -6.62 15.76 1.57
N LEU A 306 -7.29 16.61 2.33
CA LEU A 306 -7.30 16.53 3.79
C LEU A 306 -7.96 15.24 4.28
N ALA A 307 -9.06 14.80 3.66
CA ALA A 307 -9.67 13.51 3.94
C ALA A 307 -8.72 12.35 3.60
N TYR A 308 -8.07 12.38 2.44
CA TYR A 308 -7.05 11.40 2.05
C TYR A 308 -5.91 11.33 3.06
N SER A 309 -5.44 12.49 3.53
CA SER A 309 -4.38 12.59 4.53
C SER A 309 -4.77 11.94 5.87
N ARG A 310 -6.02 12.10 6.32
CA ARG A 310 -6.57 11.38 7.48
C ARG A 310 -6.66 9.87 7.24
N GLY A 311 -6.97 9.48 6.00
CA GLY A 311 -6.96 8.09 5.57
C GLY A 311 -5.58 7.46 5.69
N LEU A 312 -4.53 8.16 5.26
CA LEU A 312 -3.13 7.72 5.41
C LEU A 312 -2.74 7.55 6.89
N GLU A 313 -3.10 8.50 7.76
CA GLU A 313 -2.83 8.37 9.20
C GLU A 313 -3.51 7.14 9.83
N ALA A 314 -4.78 6.90 9.49
CA ALA A 314 -5.51 5.74 9.96
C ALA A 314 -4.91 4.43 9.39
N MET A 315 -4.54 4.44 8.11
CA MET A 315 -3.94 3.28 7.44
C MET A 315 -2.59 2.92 8.05
N ASP A 316 -1.72 3.91 8.28
CA ASP A 316 -0.44 3.74 8.96
C ASP A 316 -0.60 3.22 10.39
N ALA A 317 -1.65 3.62 11.10
CA ALA A 317 -2.00 3.14 12.43
C ALA A 317 -2.60 1.71 12.44
N GLY A 318 -2.82 1.09 11.28
CA GLY A 318 -3.48 -0.22 11.16
C GLY A 318 -5.00 -0.15 11.34
N ASP A 319 -5.59 1.05 11.39
CA ASP A 319 -7.03 1.25 11.48
C ASP A 319 -7.64 1.32 10.08
N TYR A 320 -7.73 0.15 9.45
CA TYR A 320 -8.19 0.03 8.07
C TYR A 320 -9.66 0.46 7.89
N SER A 321 -10.49 0.35 8.93
CA SER A 321 -11.88 0.81 8.91
C SER A 321 -11.98 2.33 8.80
N ARG A 322 -11.27 3.08 9.67
CA ARG A 322 -11.21 4.54 9.56
C ARG A 322 -10.50 4.99 8.29
N ALA A 323 -9.47 4.27 7.86
CA ALA A 323 -8.79 4.55 6.60
C ALA A 323 -9.75 4.47 5.41
N ALA A 324 -10.50 3.36 5.28
CA ALA A 324 -11.50 3.16 4.24
C ALA A 324 -12.58 4.25 4.24
N PHE A 325 -13.04 4.69 5.42
CA PHE A 325 -13.98 5.79 5.55
C PHE A 325 -13.42 7.10 4.99
N HIS A 326 -12.23 7.51 5.43
CA HIS A 326 -11.61 8.77 5.02
C HIS A 326 -11.19 8.78 3.54
N PHE A 327 -10.69 7.67 3.01
CA PHE A 327 -10.43 7.53 1.58
C PHE A 327 -11.72 7.54 0.75
N GLY A 328 -12.82 6.99 1.28
CA GLY A 328 -14.15 7.09 0.69
C GLY A 328 -14.64 8.52 0.58
N GLU A 329 -14.48 9.32 1.63
CA GLU A 329 -14.81 10.75 1.59
C GLU A 329 -13.95 11.51 0.59
N ALA A 330 -12.64 11.23 0.54
CA ALA A 330 -11.75 11.83 -0.46
C ALA A 330 -12.19 11.52 -1.89
N ALA A 331 -12.50 10.25 -2.20
CA ALA A 331 -12.96 9.82 -3.51
C ALA A 331 -14.35 10.38 -3.87
N ARG A 332 -15.21 10.64 -2.88
CA ARG A 332 -16.53 11.27 -3.09
C ARG A 332 -16.41 12.76 -3.43
N VAL A 333 -15.52 13.47 -2.73
CA VAL A 333 -15.30 14.92 -2.94
C VAL A 333 -14.50 15.19 -4.21
N ASP A 334 -13.53 14.32 -4.55
CA ASP A 334 -12.78 14.37 -5.79
C ASP A 334 -12.76 12.99 -6.48
N PRO A 335 -13.76 12.69 -7.33
CA PRO A 335 -13.83 11.43 -8.07
C PRO A 335 -12.66 11.20 -9.03
N SER A 336 -11.92 12.25 -9.40
CA SER A 336 -10.74 12.14 -10.27
C SER A 336 -9.48 11.71 -9.51
N PHE A 337 -9.51 11.78 -8.18
CA PHE A 337 -8.38 11.41 -7.32
C PHE A 337 -8.26 9.88 -7.19
N ARG A 338 -7.66 9.26 -8.21
CA ARG A 338 -7.55 7.78 -8.33
C ARG A 338 -6.93 7.13 -7.10
N ALA A 339 -5.90 7.72 -6.50
CA ALA A 339 -5.24 7.19 -5.31
C ALA A 339 -6.22 7.02 -4.13
N ALA A 340 -7.16 7.96 -3.93
CA ALA A 340 -8.18 7.82 -2.89
C ALA A 340 -9.08 6.59 -3.13
N SER A 341 -9.52 6.36 -4.37
CA SER A 341 -10.34 5.18 -4.70
C SER A 341 -9.57 3.86 -4.53
N GLN A 342 -8.30 3.84 -4.90
CA GLN A 342 -7.43 2.66 -4.78
C GLN A 342 -7.13 2.35 -3.31
N GLN A 343 -6.77 3.36 -2.52
CA GLN A 343 -6.48 3.20 -1.11
C GLN A 343 -7.71 2.85 -0.28
N ARG A 344 -8.89 3.34 -0.66
CA ARG A 344 -10.16 2.86 -0.10
C ARG A 344 -10.33 1.36 -0.30
N GLN A 345 -10.12 0.86 -1.52
CA GLN A 345 -10.27 -0.57 -1.83
C GLN A 345 -9.25 -1.43 -1.08
N ALA A 346 -8.00 -0.97 -1.01
CA ALA A 346 -6.96 -1.63 -0.22
C ALA A 346 -7.34 -1.69 1.27
N ALA A 347 -7.73 -0.55 1.86
CA ALA A 347 -8.15 -0.49 3.26
C ALA A 347 -9.38 -1.37 3.57
N GLN A 348 -10.36 -1.46 2.66
CA GLN A 348 -11.52 -2.33 2.85
C GLN A 348 -11.17 -3.83 2.86
N THR A 349 -10.14 -4.21 2.12
CA THR A 349 -9.74 -5.62 1.95
C THR A 349 -8.64 -6.06 2.92
N ALA A 350 -7.82 -5.13 3.40
CA ALA A 350 -6.69 -5.38 4.31
C ALA A 350 -7.03 -6.26 5.53
N PRO A 351 -8.15 -6.07 6.27
CA PRO A 351 -8.45 -6.92 7.42
C PRO A 351 -8.63 -8.40 7.07
N ALA A 352 -9.11 -8.72 5.87
CA ALA A 352 -9.28 -10.10 5.42
C ALA A 352 -7.93 -10.74 5.08
N LEU A 353 -7.06 -9.99 4.39
CA LEU A 353 -5.73 -10.45 4.00
C LEU A 353 -4.77 -10.51 5.20
N GLU A 354 -4.92 -9.62 6.18
CA GLU A 354 -4.14 -9.65 7.42
C GLU A 354 -4.45 -10.91 8.24
N ARG A 355 -5.73 -11.28 8.36
CA ARG A 355 -6.15 -12.54 9.00
C ARG A 355 -5.65 -13.79 8.29
N ALA A 356 -5.53 -13.75 6.96
CA ALA A 356 -4.96 -14.84 6.18
C ALA A 356 -3.43 -14.97 6.38
N GLY A 357 -2.75 -13.90 6.82
CA GLY A 357 -1.30 -13.89 6.92
C GLY A 357 -0.60 -14.07 5.57
N ALA A 358 0.64 -14.54 5.56
CA ALA A 358 1.39 -14.85 4.33
C ALA A 358 1.05 -16.23 3.74
N ASP A 359 -0.06 -16.85 4.17
CA ASP A 359 -0.53 -18.10 3.60
C ASP A 359 -1.28 -17.83 2.28
N PRO A 360 -0.79 -18.34 1.14
CA PRO A 360 -1.46 -18.17 -0.13
C PRO A 360 -2.83 -18.87 -0.17
N VAL A 361 -3.04 -19.99 0.52
CA VAL A 361 -4.36 -20.66 0.54
C VAL A 361 -5.39 -19.80 1.25
N GLY A 362 -5.05 -19.26 2.43
CA GLY A 362 -5.86 -18.28 3.14
C GLY A 362 -6.14 -17.02 2.31
N SER A 363 -5.13 -16.52 1.59
CA SER A 363 -5.27 -15.32 0.74
C SER A 363 -6.24 -15.56 -0.42
N LEU A 364 -6.16 -16.72 -1.10
CA LEU A 364 -7.12 -17.07 -2.16
C LEU A 364 -8.53 -17.23 -1.61
N SER A 365 -8.68 -17.85 -0.43
CA SER A 365 -9.98 -18.01 0.23
C SER A 365 -10.59 -16.67 0.64
N ALA A 366 -9.76 -15.72 1.08
CA ALA A 366 -10.20 -14.36 1.40
C ALA A 366 -10.70 -13.62 0.16
N VAL A 367 -10.02 -13.77 -0.99
CA VAL A 367 -10.49 -13.23 -2.27
C VAL A 367 -11.84 -13.83 -2.65
N ASP A 368 -11.99 -15.15 -2.54
CA ASP A 368 -13.25 -15.82 -2.87
C ASP A 368 -14.41 -15.33 -1.98
N ALA A 369 -14.17 -15.17 -0.68
CA ALA A 369 -15.19 -14.64 0.24
C ALA A 369 -15.60 -13.19 -0.07
N LEU A 370 -14.63 -12.34 -0.43
CA LEU A 370 -14.88 -10.97 -0.86
C LEU A 370 -15.67 -10.92 -2.19
N GLU A 371 -15.40 -11.87 -3.08
CA GLU A 371 -16.05 -11.95 -4.40
C GLU A 371 -17.49 -12.47 -4.35
N HIS A 372 -17.82 -13.33 -3.38
CA HIS A 372 -19.16 -13.89 -3.21
C HIS A 372 -20.03 -13.08 -2.24
N GLY A 373 -19.56 -11.92 -1.77
CA GLY A 373 -20.30 -11.07 -0.83
C GLY A 373 -20.53 -11.70 0.55
N THR A 374 -19.83 -12.80 0.86
CA THR A 374 -19.95 -13.53 2.13
C THR A 374 -19.06 -12.96 3.23
N ALA A 375 -18.37 -11.84 2.97
CA ALA A 375 -17.77 -11.03 4.00
C ALA A 375 -18.88 -10.43 4.87
N THR A 376 -19.20 -11.12 5.97
CA THR A 376 -20.08 -10.65 7.03
C THR A 376 -19.70 -9.21 7.35
N VAL A 377 -20.55 -8.27 6.93
CA VAL A 377 -20.48 -6.90 7.39
C VAL A 377 -20.77 -6.98 8.87
N LEU A 378 -19.73 -6.98 9.72
CA LEU A 378 -19.90 -6.57 11.10
C LEU A 378 -20.27 -5.09 11.04
N SER A 379 -21.56 -4.83 10.88
CA SER A 379 -22.16 -3.55 11.17
C SER A 379 -21.78 -3.22 12.61
N ALA A 380 -20.89 -2.23 12.76
CA ALA A 380 -20.74 -1.53 14.01
C ALA A 380 -22.04 -0.74 14.27
N THR A 381 -23.04 -1.41 14.81
CA THR A 381 -24.16 -0.78 15.51
C THR A 381 -24.19 -1.32 16.92
N GLY A 382 -23.32 -0.76 17.76
CA GLY A 382 -23.62 -0.66 19.18
C GLY A 382 -24.79 0.32 19.32
N GLY A 383 -26.00 -0.23 19.49
CA GLY A 383 -27.21 0.57 19.60
C GLY A 383 -28.46 -0.31 19.74
N VAL A 384 -28.70 -0.78 20.97
CA VAL A 384 -30.00 -1.12 21.57
C VAL A 384 -30.95 -2.01 20.77
N LEU A 385 -31.01 -3.29 21.15
CA LEU A 385 -32.12 -4.19 20.82
C LEU A 385 -33.40 -3.72 21.54
N SER A 386 -34.39 -3.24 20.79
CA SER A 386 -35.79 -3.51 21.11
C SER A 386 -36.36 -4.40 20.00
N SER A 387 -36.82 -5.56 20.40
CA SER A 387 -37.54 -6.56 19.60
C SER A 387 -38.64 -5.97 18.71
N GLY A 388 -38.70 -6.44 17.47
CA GLY A 388 -39.83 -6.22 16.58
C GLY A 388 -39.75 -7.18 15.39
N THR A 389 -40.30 -8.38 15.58
CA THR A 389 -40.55 -9.39 14.55
C THR A 389 -41.45 -8.83 13.45
N LEU A 390 -41.03 -8.90 12.18
CA LEU A 390 -41.95 -8.95 11.05
C LEU A 390 -41.42 -9.95 10.01
N ASP A 391 -42.05 -11.12 10.02
CA ASP A 391 -42.13 -12.05 8.91
C ASP A 391 -42.64 -11.36 7.65
N VAL A 392 -41.96 -11.56 6.52
CA VAL A 392 -42.59 -11.44 5.19
C VAL A 392 -42.06 -12.56 4.29
N LEU A 393 -42.96 -13.51 4.02
CA LEU A 393 -42.87 -14.54 2.97
C LEU A 393 -42.82 -13.89 1.57
N PRO A 394 -42.05 -14.41 0.60
CA PRO A 394 -42.14 -13.98 -0.79
C PRO A 394 -43.30 -14.69 -1.50
N THR A 395 -44.16 -13.92 -2.17
CA THR A 395 -45.16 -14.40 -3.12
C THR A 395 -44.57 -14.36 -4.55
N PRO A 396 -44.82 -15.38 -5.40
CA PRO A 396 -44.34 -15.41 -6.78
C PRO A 396 -45.38 -14.87 -7.77
N GLY A 397 -44.92 -14.11 -8.76
CA GLY A 397 -45.69 -13.74 -9.96
C GLY A 397 -45.36 -12.34 -10.48
N ASP A 398 -44.51 -12.23 -11.50
CA ASP A 398 -45.02 -12.10 -12.88
C ASP A 398 -43.90 -12.03 -13.91
N VAL A 399 -44.16 -12.76 -14.99
CA VAL A 399 -43.44 -12.86 -16.25
C VAL A 399 -43.89 -11.69 -17.13
N VAL A 400 -43.05 -11.16 -18.03
CA VAL A 400 -43.37 -10.87 -19.45
C VAL A 400 -42.23 -10.13 -20.19
N ALA A 401 -41.89 -10.73 -21.34
CA ALA A 401 -41.42 -10.22 -22.64
C ALA A 401 -40.00 -9.71 -22.91
N GLN A 402 -39.35 -10.53 -23.74
CA GLN A 402 -38.31 -10.28 -24.76
C GLN A 402 -38.61 -9.17 -25.78
N ALA A 403 -37.54 -8.56 -26.30
CA ALA A 403 -37.18 -8.43 -27.73
C ALA A 403 -35.80 -7.72 -27.78
N GLY A 404 -34.76 -8.11 -28.51
CA GLY A 404 -34.68 -8.64 -29.87
C GLY A 404 -33.94 -7.60 -30.73
N GLY A 405 -32.68 -7.87 -31.12
CA GLY A 405 -31.90 -6.97 -31.97
C GLY A 405 -30.56 -7.57 -32.40
N THR A 406 -30.53 -8.20 -33.57
CA THR A 406 -29.36 -8.66 -34.31
C THR A 406 -29.02 -7.68 -35.45
N ALA A 407 -27.74 -7.33 -35.61
CA ALA A 407 -27.06 -6.96 -36.87
C ALA A 407 -25.58 -6.67 -36.51
N SER A 408 -24.59 -7.43 -36.99
CA SER A 408 -23.98 -7.48 -38.33
C SER A 408 -22.66 -6.69 -38.35
N GLY A 409 -21.60 -7.37 -38.80
CA GLY A 409 -20.22 -6.98 -38.58
C GLY A 409 -19.64 -5.97 -39.56
N THR A 410 -18.44 -5.50 -39.22
CA THR A 410 -17.44 -5.06 -40.20
C THR A 410 -16.05 -5.16 -39.55
N ALA A 411 -15.17 -5.91 -40.20
CA ALA A 411 -13.77 -6.02 -39.84
C ALA A 411 -13.03 -4.72 -40.23
N THR A 412 -12.21 -4.18 -39.32
CA THR A 412 -11.12 -3.30 -39.74
C THR A 412 -9.93 -3.41 -38.78
N THR A 413 -8.91 -4.10 -39.27
CA THR A 413 -7.48 -3.75 -39.23
C THR A 413 -6.85 -3.37 -37.88
N ILE A 414 -6.05 -4.33 -37.41
CA ILE A 414 -4.93 -4.22 -36.47
C ILE A 414 -4.13 -2.92 -36.72
N ARG A 415 -4.09 -2.05 -35.71
CA ARG A 415 -2.95 -1.14 -35.50
C ARG A 415 -2.40 -1.37 -34.11
N HIS A 416 -1.18 -1.89 -34.11
CA HIS A 416 -0.27 -1.88 -32.97
C HIS A 416 -0.10 -0.44 -32.48
N LEU A 417 -0.54 -0.16 -31.26
CA LEU A 417 -0.17 1.02 -30.48
C LEU A 417 0.66 0.49 -29.30
N GLY A 418 1.91 0.94 -29.23
CA GLY A 418 2.90 0.52 -28.22
C GLY A 418 2.51 0.93 -26.80
N PRO A 419 3.23 0.42 -25.78
CA PRO A 419 2.87 0.61 -24.38
C PRO A 419 3.26 2.01 -23.91
N GLU A 420 2.35 2.99 -24.02
CA GLU A 420 2.54 4.34 -23.45
C GLU A 420 1.66 4.64 -22.22
N THR A 421 1.04 3.63 -21.61
CA THR A 421 0.26 3.83 -20.38
C THR A 421 0.52 2.75 -19.35
N ALA A 422 1.71 2.79 -18.74
CA ALA A 422 1.95 2.27 -17.39
C ALA A 422 2.27 3.51 -16.55
N GLY A 423 1.45 3.84 -15.55
CA GLY A 423 1.68 3.32 -14.21
C GLY A 423 2.69 4.24 -13.52
N LEU A 424 2.35 4.81 -12.37
CA LEU A 424 3.37 5.45 -11.52
C LEU A 424 4.54 4.46 -11.36
N PRO A 425 5.80 4.88 -11.54
CA PRO A 425 6.90 3.97 -11.31
C PRO A 425 6.83 3.48 -9.85
N SER A 426 6.86 2.17 -9.67
CA SER A 426 6.96 1.52 -8.37
C SER A 426 8.12 2.16 -7.62
N ILE A 427 7.83 2.78 -6.47
CA ILE A 427 8.84 3.40 -5.61
C ILE A 427 9.82 2.28 -5.23
N ILE A 428 11.04 2.38 -5.75
CA ILE A 428 12.02 1.30 -5.68
C ILE A 428 12.46 1.15 -4.23
N SER A 429 12.05 0.07 -3.59
CA SER A 429 12.65 -0.34 -2.32
C SER A 429 14.12 -0.71 -2.55
N VAL A 430 14.96 -0.19 -1.69
CA VAL A 430 16.40 -0.19 -1.80
C VAL A 430 16.97 -1.53 -1.33
N THR A 431 17.38 -2.40 -2.26
CA THR A 431 18.00 -3.70 -1.93
C THR A 431 19.53 -3.66 -2.04
N ASN A 432 20.22 -4.32 -1.09
CA ASN A 432 21.66 -4.60 -1.11
C ASN A 432 21.96 -5.75 -2.09
N GLY A 433 22.40 -5.44 -3.31
CA GLY A 433 22.96 -6.43 -4.24
C GLY A 433 24.48 -6.51 -4.13
N ILE A 434 25.02 -7.68 -3.75
CA ILE A 434 26.47 -7.95 -3.82
C ILE A 434 26.85 -8.06 -5.30
N THR A 435 27.72 -7.15 -5.76
CA THR A 435 28.30 -7.21 -7.11
C THR A 435 29.59 -8.01 -7.06
N ILE A 436 29.60 -9.23 -7.61
CA ILE A 436 30.82 -10.04 -7.78
C ILE A 436 31.45 -9.68 -9.13
N ILE A 437 32.61 -9.01 -9.11
CA ILE A 437 33.38 -8.67 -10.30
C ILE A 437 34.40 -9.78 -10.56
N PHE A 438 34.24 -10.53 -11.64
CA PHE A 438 35.28 -11.45 -12.12
C PHE A 438 36.34 -10.68 -12.90
N LYS A 439 37.56 -10.62 -12.34
CA LYS A 439 38.74 -10.08 -13.02
C LYS A 439 39.33 -11.17 -13.93
N ARG A 440 39.39 -10.94 -15.24
CA ARG A 440 40.12 -11.84 -16.15
C ARG A 440 41.63 -11.73 -15.85
N PRO A 441 42.35 -12.84 -15.68
CA PRO A 441 43.81 -12.82 -15.55
C PRO A 441 44.47 -12.42 -16.89
N PRO A 442 45.72 -11.92 -16.83
CA PRO A 442 46.40 -11.23 -17.93
C PRO A 442 46.67 -12.09 -19.16
#